data_AF-A0AAJ5MQN7-F1
#
_entry.id   AF-A0AAJ5MQN7-F1
#
_cell.length_a   1.000
_cell.length_b   1.000
_cell.length_c   1.000
_cell.angle_alpha   90.00
_cell.angle_beta   90.00
_cell.angle_gamma   90.00
#
_symmetry.space_group_name_H-M   'P 1'
#
loop_
_entity.id
_entity.type
_entity.pdbx_description
1 polymer ?
#
loop_
_entity_poly.entity_id
_entity_poly.type
_entity_poly.pdbx_seq_one_letter_code
_entity_poly.pdbx_strand_id
1 'polypeptide(L)'
;MTLTAVRQGVQLSELDAWGTVADLGSTILEGEVKCYGKMTHGASTDPVSSAYFGTTQGKFRMVYPFSEQAVIVTGEIQLTDESTGQVTRYKAGDAWFVTKGTPVLWEVLSETFVKHYLALA
;
A
#
# COMPACT_ATOMS: atom_id res chain seq x y z
N MET A 1 -15.10 6.88 -17.21
CA MET A 1 -15.61 7.36 -15.91
C MET A 1 -14.90 8.65 -15.57
N THR A 2 -15.60 9.72 -15.20
CA THR A 2 -15.00 11.02 -14.83
C THR A 2 -14.73 11.16 -13.33
N LEU A 3 -15.44 10.39 -12.49
CA LEU A 3 -15.26 10.36 -11.04
C LEU A 3 -15.20 8.92 -10.56
N THR A 4 -14.16 8.57 -9.80
CA THR A 4 -14.04 7.28 -9.12
C THR A 4 -14.09 7.52 -7.61
N ALA A 5 -15.16 7.07 -6.96
CA ALA A 5 -15.26 7.14 -5.51
C ALA A 5 -14.34 6.09 -4.86
N VAL A 6 -13.54 6.50 -3.90
CA VAL A 6 -12.78 5.57 -3.04
C VAL A 6 -13.75 4.95 -2.04
N ARG A 7 -13.91 3.63 -2.12
CA ARG A 7 -14.80 2.85 -1.27
C ARG A 7 -14.07 2.41 -0.01
N GLN A 8 -14.66 2.69 1.14
CA GLN A 8 -14.26 2.12 2.42
C GLN A 8 -14.70 0.65 2.52
N GLY A 9 -14.00 -0.15 3.31
CA GLY A 9 -14.34 -1.56 3.54
C GLY A 9 -14.11 -2.48 2.34
N VAL A 10 -13.27 -2.09 1.37
CA VAL A 10 -12.86 -2.99 0.28
C VAL A 10 -12.02 -4.11 0.88
N GLN A 11 -12.40 -5.36 0.60
CA GLN A 11 -11.73 -6.54 1.14
C GLN A 11 -10.66 -7.06 0.17
N LEU A 12 -9.64 -7.73 0.71
CA LEU A 12 -8.55 -8.31 -0.08
C LEU A 12 -9.06 -9.28 -1.16
N SER A 13 -10.16 -9.99 -0.90
CA SER A 13 -10.83 -10.90 -1.84
C SER A 13 -11.47 -10.22 -3.06
N GLU A 14 -11.63 -8.90 -3.04
CA GLU A 14 -12.16 -8.13 -4.18
C GLU A 14 -11.06 -7.64 -5.15
N LEU A 15 -9.80 -7.92 -4.83
CA LEU A 15 -8.61 -7.50 -5.57
C LEU A 15 -8.00 -8.68 -6.35
N ASP A 16 -7.24 -8.36 -7.40
CA ASP A 16 -6.56 -9.35 -8.23
C ASP A 16 -5.20 -9.71 -7.62
N ALA A 17 -4.84 -11.00 -7.62
CA ALA A 17 -3.58 -11.47 -7.05
C ALA A 17 -2.39 -10.99 -7.90
N TRP A 18 -1.40 -10.36 -7.25
CA TRP A 18 -0.19 -9.83 -7.89
C TRP A 18 1.10 -10.53 -7.41
N GLY A 19 0.97 -11.62 -6.65
CA GLY A 19 2.09 -12.37 -6.08
C GLY A 19 2.36 -11.96 -4.63
N THR A 20 3.60 -11.65 -4.33
CA THR A 20 4.06 -11.16 -3.02
C THR A 20 4.68 -9.77 -3.16
N VAL A 21 4.86 -9.07 -2.04
CA VAL A 21 5.58 -7.77 -2.08
C VAL A 21 7.04 -7.92 -2.53
N ALA A 22 7.64 -9.11 -2.44
CA ALA A 22 8.98 -9.38 -2.96
C ALA A 22 9.03 -9.33 -4.49
N ASP A 23 7.96 -9.77 -5.17
CA ASP A 23 7.81 -9.65 -6.63
C ASP A 23 7.73 -8.18 -7.08
N LEU A 24 7.40 -7.27 -6.16
CA LEU A 24 7.36 -5.82 -6.36
C LEU A 24 8.66 -5.11 -5.90
N GLY A 25 9.70 -5.88 -5.53
CA GLY A 25 11.00 -5.35 -5.11
C GLY A 25 11.16 -5.04 -3.62
N SER A 26 10.20 -5.42 -2.77
CA SER A 26 10.33 -5.31 -1.32
C SER A 26 11.13 -6.46 -0.71
N THR A 27 11.60 -6.30 0.52
CA THR A 27 12.22 -7.39 1.30
C THR A 27 11.25 -7.84 2.38
N ILE A 28 10.77 -9.09 2.29
CA ILE A 28 9.91 -9.69 3.32
C ILE A 28 10.77 -10.05 4.54
N LEU A 29 10.27 -9.72 5.73
CA LEU A 29 10.90 -10.00 7.01
C LEU A 29 10.11 -11.04 7.82
N GLU A 30 8.78 -10.98 7.78
CA GLU A 30 7.89 -11.91 8.48
C GLU A 30 6.62 -12.17 7.66
N GLY A 31 6.14 -13.41 7.67
CA GLY A 31 4.96 -13.85 6.90
C GLY A 31 5.24 -14.03 5.40
N GLU A 32 4.21 -14.35 4.63
CA GLU A 32 4.28 -14.48 3.16
C GLU A 32 4.02 -13.16 2.43
N VAL A 33 3.25 -12.25 3.06
CA VAL A 33 2.89 -10.92 2.53
C VAL A 33 2.44 -10.97 1.05
N LYS A 34 1.41 -11.79 0.78
CA LYS A 34 0.78 -11.84 -0.54
C LYS A 34 0.17 -10.49 -0.86
N CYS A 35 0.39 -9.99 -2.06
CA CYS A 35 -0.07 -8.69 -2.51
C CYS A 35 -1.14 -8.84 -3.59
N TYR A 36 -2.09 -7.90 -3.55
CA TYR A 36 -3.23 -7.86 -4.45
C TYR A 36 -3.49 -6.41 -4.84
N GLY A 37 -4.06 -6.19 -6.01
CA GLY A 37 -4.44 -4.85 -6.42
C GLY A 37 -5.51 -4.80 -7.47
N LYS A 38 -6.00 -3.58 -7.72
CA LYS A 38 -7.02 -3.30 -8.71
C LYS A 38 -6.92 -1.85 -9.18
N MET A 39 -6.53 -1.67 -10.44
CA MET A 39 -6.35 -0.34 -11.03
C MET A 39 -7.68 0.42 -11.08
N THR A 40 -7.63 1.71 -10.75
CA THR A 40 -8.76 2.64 -10.83
C THR A 40 -8.52 3.80 -11.81
N HIS A 41 -7.26 4.09 -12.14
CA HIS A 41 -6.86 5.04 -13.18
C HIS A 41 -5.45 4.72 -13.67
N GLY A 42 -5.23 4.82 -14.99
CA GLY A 42 -3.92 4.60 -15.62
C GLY A 42 -3.43 3.14 -15.51
N ALA A 43 -2.35 2.85 -16.21
CA ALA A 43 -1.54 1.66 -16.00
C ALA A 43 -0.50 1.90 -14.90
N SER A 44 0.04 0.84 -14.29
CA SER A 44 1.10 0.94 -13.28
C SER A 44 2.40 1.56 -13.80
N THR A 45 2.57 1.62 -15.12
CA THR A 45 3.72 2.23 -15.81
C THR A 45 3.49 3.70 -16.18
N ASP A 46 2.28 4.23 -16.00
CA ASP A 46 1.99 5.61 -16.36
C ASP A 46 2.55 6.59 -15.30
N PRO A 47 2.89 7.84 -15.67
CA PRO A 47 3.40 8.84 -14.74
C PRO A 47 2.47 9.15 -13.56
N VAL A 48 1.16 8.96 -13.77
CA VAL A 48 0.12 9.11 -12.76
C VAL A 48 -0.82 7.91 -12.86
N SER A 49 -0.98 7.19 -11.75
CA SER A 49 -1.91 6.06 -11.66
C SER A 49 -2.58 5.99 -10.29
N SER A 50 -3.71 5.31 -10.20
CA SER A 50 -4.34 5.00 -8.92
C SER A 50 -4.87 3.59 -8.90
N ALA A 51 -4.85 2.97 -7.73
CA ALA A 51 -5.37 1.63 -7.55
C ALA A 51 -5.74 1.37 -6.09
N TYR A 52 -6.50 0.31 -5.88
CA TYR A 52 -6.48 -0.38 -4.60
C TYR A 52 -5.25 -1.29 -4.54
N PHE A 53 -4.63 -1.36 -3.37
CA PHE A 53 -3.57 -2.29 -3.05
C PHE A 53 -3.80 -2.85 -1.66
N GLY A 54 -3.58 -4.14 -1.47
CA GLY A 54 -3.68 -4.77 -0.16
C GLY A 54 -2.74 -5.94 -0.02
N THR A 55 -2.47 -6.31 1.22
CA THR A 55 -1.67 -7.49 1.53
C THR A 55 -2.26 -8.31 2.67
N THR A 56 -1.84 -9.57 2.76
CA THR A 56 -1.98 -10.37 3.98
C THR A 56 -1.06 -9.85 5.09
N GLN A 57 -1.30 -10.27 6.33
CA GLN A 57 -0.47 -9.96 7.50
C GLN A 57 1.01 -10.31 7.27
N GLY A 58 1.89 -9.50 7.86
CA GLY A 58 3.33 -9.72 7.91
C GLY A 58 4.12 -8.41 7.98
N LYS A 59 5.42 -8.51 7.76
CA LYS A 59 6.38 -7.42 7.91
C LYS A 59 7.33 -7.39 6.72
N PHE A 60 7.56 -6.21 6.16
CA PHE A 60 8.44 -6.06 5.00
C PHE A 60 9.06 -4.66 4.93
N ARG A 61 10.17 -4.53 4.20
CA ARG A 61 10.82 -3.26 3.89
C ARG A 61 10.62 -2.89 2.44
N MET A 62 10.38 -1.61 2.21
CA MET A 62 10.26 -1.05 0.87
C MET A 62 10.91 0.34 0.85
N VAL A 63 11.70 0.61 -0.19
CA VAL A 63 12.04 1.99 -0.56
C VAL A 63 11.01 2.44 -1.58
N TYR A 64 10.27 3.51 -1.27
CA TYR A 64 9.18 3.97 -2.12
C TYR A 64 9.65 4.25 -3.57
N PRO A 65 9.18 3.51 -4.58
CA PRO A 65 9.66 3.65 -5.96
C PRO A 65 9.07 4.87 -6.68
N PHE A 66 8.03 5.48 -6.11
CA PHE A 66 7.33 6.67 -6.58
C PHE A 66 6.80 7.45 -5.37
N SER A 67 6.38 8.70 -5.57
CA SER A 67 5.65 9.43 -4.52
C SER A 67 4.20 8.96 -4.50
N GLU A 68 3.61 8.86 -3.31
CA GLU A 68 2.30 8.26 -3.13
C GLU A 68 1.47 9.08 -2.13
N GLN A 69 0.21 9.37 -2.48
CA GLN A 69 -0.83 9.62 -1.48
C GLN A 69 -1.64 8.35 -1.32
N ALA A 70 -1.88 7.92 -0.08
CA ALA A 70 -2.71 6.75 0.18
C ALA A 70 -3.70 7.00 1.32
N VAL A 71 -4.81 6.25 1.27
CA VAL A 71 -5.82 6.19 2.33
C VAL A 71 -6.10 4.73 2.63
N ILE A 72 -6.09 4.36 3.91
CA ILE A 72 -6.50 3.01 4.32
C ILE A 72 -8.02 2.90 4.17
N VAL A 73 -8.47 1.85 3.51
CA VAL A 73 -9.90 1.55 3.36
C VAL A 73 -10.33 0.37 4.23
N THR A 74 -9.40 -0.52 4.59
CA THR A 74 -9.63 -1.69 5.46
C THR A 74 -8.36 -2.04 6.21
N GLY A 75 -8.51 -2.46 7.46
CA GLY A 75 -7.40 -2.98 8.27
C GLY A 75 -6.55 -1.89 8.89
N GLU A 76 -5.35 -2.28 9.32
CA GLU A 76 -4.45 -1.45 10.08
C GLU A 76 -2.99 -1.81 9.83
N ILE A 77 -2.15 -0.78 9.74
CA ILE A 77 -0.71 -0.90 9.53
C ILE A 77 0.05 0.01 10.48
N GLN A 78 1.32 -0.31 10.67
CA GLN A 78 2.31 0.57 11.25
C GLN A 78 3.42 0.79 10.22
N LEU A 79 3.76 2.07 9.99
CA LEU A 79 4.85 2.47 9.12
C LEU A 79 5.95 3.10 9.97
N THR A 80 7.19 2.63 9.77
CA THR A 80 8.37 3.28 10.33
C THR A 80 9.19 3.87 9.19
N ASP A 81 9.37 5.18 9.19
CA ASP A 81 10.36 5.83 8.33
C ASP A 81 11.76 5.52 8.88
N GLU A 82 12.50 4.65 8.18
CA GLU A 82 13.81 4.20 8.65
C GLU A 82 14.88 5.31 8.56
N SER A 83 14.61 6.42 7.88
CA SER A 83 15.53 7.57 7.81
C SER A 83 15.45 8.48 9.04
N THR A 84 14.28 8.54 9.68
CA THR A 84 14.03 9.40 10.85
C THR A 84 13.77 8.63 12.14
N GLY A 85 13.42 7.35 12.03
CA GLY A 85 12.93 6.53 13.14
C GLY A 85 11.48 6.85 13.54
N GLN A 86 10.78 7.72 12.82
CA GLN A 86 9.39 8.04 13.11
C GLN A 86 8.50 6.82 12.85
N VAL A 87 7.67 6.48 13.83
CA VAL A 87 6.68 5.40 13.74
C VAL A 87 5.28 5.98 13.76
N THR A 88 4.46 5.61 12.78
CA THR A 88 3.06 6.04 12.69
C THR A 88 2.16 4.86 12.42
N ARG A 89 1.07 4.76 13.19
CA ARG A 89 0.02 3.74 13.02
C ARG A 89 -1.13 4.34 12.22
N TYR A 90 -1.61 3.60 11.22
CA TYR A 90 -2.70 4.01 10.33
C TYR A 90 -3.77 2.92 10.28
N LYS A 91 -5.03 3.32 10.46
CA LYS A 91 -6.22 2.47 10.35
C LYS A 91 -7.16 3.00 9.27
N ALA A 92 -8.22 2.25 8.98
CA ALA A 92 -9.24 2.65 8.01
C ALA A 92 -9.73 4.10 8.23
N GLY A 93 -9.72 4.88 7.15
CA GLY A 93 -10.01 6.31 7.12
C GLY A 93 -8.78 7.22 7.22
N ASP A 94 -7.65 6.74 7.74
CA ASP A 94 -6.43 7.53 7.81
C ASP A 94 -5.73 7.59 6.45
N ALA A 95 -5.00 8.69 6.21
CA ALA A 95 -4.28 8.93 4.97
C ALA A 95 -2.88 9.48 5.23
N TRP A 96 -2.00 9.29 4.26
CA TRP A 96 -0.65 9.84 4.28
C TRP A 96 -0.17 10.21 2.88
N PHE A 97 0.90 11.01 2.85
CA PHE A 97 1.70 11.25 1.66
C PHE A 97 3.14 10.85 1.95
N VAL A 98 3.82 10.28 0.97
CA VAL A 98 5.21 9.85 1.07
C VAL A 98 5.93 10.13 -0.23
N THR A 99 7.16 10.61 -0.09
CA THR A 99 8.02 10.95 -1.22
C THR A 99 8.75 9.73 -1.75
N LYS A 100 8.99 9.71 -3.07
CA LYS A 100 9.88 8.74 -3.70
C LYS A 100 11.23 8.68 -2.99
N GLY A 101 11.73 7.46 -2.79
CA GLY A 101 13.03 7.20 -2.15
C GLY A 101 12.98 7.06 -0.63
N THR A 102 11.84 7.28 0.02
CA THR A 102 11.72 7.10 1.48
C THR A 102 11.80 5.59 1.84
N PRO A 103 12.76 5.17 2.69
CA PRO A 103 12.82 3.80 3.18
C PRO A 103 11.81 3.62 4.31
N VAL A 104 10.88 2.68 4.13
CA VAL A 104 9.82 2.41 5.10
C VAL A 104 9.78 0.94 5.46
N LEU A 105 9.77 0.69 6.76
CA LEU A 105 9.40 -0.61 7.33
C LEU A 105 7.88 -0.64 7.51
N TRP A 106 7.27 -1.64 6.89
CA TRP A 106 5.84 -1.91 6.95
C TRP A 106 5.55 -3.07 7.88
N GLU A 107 4.57 -2.86 8.77
CA GLU A 107 4.01 -3.88 9.63
C GLU A 107 2.49 -3.89 9.46
N VAL A 108 1.96 -5.00 8.93
CA VAL A 108 0.51 -5.18 8.76
C VAL A 108 -0.03 -5.78 10.05
N LEU A 109 -0.81 -5.00 10.79
CA LEU A 109 -1.25 -5.35 12.15
C LEU A 109 -2.52 -6.22 12.14
N SER A 110 -3.40 -6.02 11.16
CA SER A 110 -4.60 -6.85 10.94
C SER A 110 -4.30 -8.08 10.06
N GLU A 111 -5.23 -9.04 9.98
CA GLU A 111 -5.09 -10.22 9.11
C GLU A 111 -4.84 -9.85 7.64
N THR A 112 -5.46 -8.75 7.20
CA THR A 112 -5.25 -8.12 5.90
C THR A 112 -5.38 -6.61 6.04
N PHE A 113 -4.79 -5.85 5.13
CA PHE A 113 -5.12 -4.44 4.95
C PHE A 113 -5.36 -4.13 3.47
N VAL A 114 -6.12 -3.07 3.21
CA VAL A 114 -6.30 -2.51 1.86
C VAL A 114 -6.22 -0.99 1.95
N LYS A 115 -5.47 -0.39 1.03
CA LYS A 115 -5.41 1.05 0.79
C LYS A 115 -5.89 1.37 -0.63
N HIS A 116 -6.40 2.58 -0.83
CA HIS A 116 -6.43 3.19 -2.15
C HIS A 116 -5.29 4.20 -2.24
N TYR A 117 -4.62 4.28 -3.39
CA TYR A 117 -3.50 5.19 -3.56
C TYR A 117 -3.52 5.92 -4.91
N LEU A 118 -2.87 7.08 -4.93
CA LEU A 118 -2.47 7.85 -6.10
C LEU A 118 -0.94 7.86 -6.16
N ALA A 119 -0.36 7.32 -7.23
CA ALA A 119 1.07 7.28 -7.46
C ALA A 119 1.51 8.34 -8.47
N LEU A 120 2.68 8.94 -8.23
CA LEU A 120 3.34 9.92 -9.07
C LEU A 120 4.81 9.51 -9.27
N ALA A 121 5.19 9.19 -10.51
CA ALA A 121 6.48 8.61 -10.88
C ALA A 121 7.70 9.52 -10.66
#